data_AF-A0A4Y7S036-F1
#
_entry.id   AF-A0A4Y7S036-F1
#
_cell.length_a   1.000
_cell.length_b   1.000
_cell.length_c   1.000
_cell.angle_alpha   90.00
_cell.angle_beta   90.00
_cell.angle_gamma   90.00
#
_symmetry.space_group_name_H-M   'P 1'
#
loop_
_entity.id
_entity.type
_entity.pdbx_description
1 polymer ?
#
loop_
_entity_poly.entity_id
_entity_poly.type
_entity_poly.pdbx_seq_one_letter_code
_entity_poly.pdbx_strand_id
1 'polypeptide(L)' 'MVLRLKKIREERGLSLVKLCQMTGIDPGNLSRIERGYIFPYSGWRKRLAEAFKMPEEELFQEVQN' A
#
# COMPACT_ATOMS: atom_id res chain seq x y z
N MET A 1 -7.96 -2.48 -11.82
CA MET A 1 -7.58 -1.20 -11.20
C MET A 1 -6.73 -1.52 -10.00
N VAL A 2 -5.48 -1.07 -9.97
CA VAL A 2 -4.52 -1.38 -8.90
C VAL A 2 -4.08 -0.04 -8.32
N LEU A 3 -3.78 0.00 -7.03
CA LEU A 3 -3.21 1.21 -6.42
C LEU A 3 -1.71 1.31 -6.73
N ARG A 4 -1.24 2.53 -6.96
CA ARG A 4 0.19 2.85 -7.15
C ARG A 4 1.06 2.31 -6.01
N LEU A 5 0.48 2.14 -4.82
CA LEU A 5 1.04 1.41 -3.68
C LEU A 5 1.73 0.09 -4.05
N LYS A 6 1.08 -0.77 -4.85
CA LYS A 6 1.64 -2.07 -5.25
C LYS A 6 2.93 -1.87 -6.07
N LYS A 7 2.86 -0.97 -7.05
CA LYS A 7 3.99 -0.65 -7.93
C LYS A 7 5.18 -0.12 -7.14
N ILE A 8 4.95 0.82 -6.22
CA ILE A 8 5.99 1.39 -5.36
C ILE A 8 6.59 0.31 -4.44
N ARG A 9 5.76 -0.59 -3.89
CA ARG A 9 6.25 -1.71 -3.08
C ARG A 9 7.22 -2.58 -3.90
N GLU A 10 6.83 -2.94 -5.13
CA GLU A 10 7.61 -3.79 -6.03
C GLU A 10 8.89 -3.10 -6.53
N GLU A 11 8.82 -1.81 -6.90
CA GLU A 11 9.96 -0.99 -7.29
C GLU A 11 11.00 -0.86 -6.16
N ARG A 12 10.56 -0.87 -4.91
CA ARG A 12 11.45 -0.87 -3.72
C ARG A 12 11.93 -2.27 -3.32
N GLY A 13 11.59 -3.31 -4.09
CA GLY A 13 11.98 -4.69 -3.79
C GLY A 13 11.35 -5.25 -2.50
N LEU A 14 10.25 -4.66 -2.03
CA LEU A 14 9.59 -5.09 -0.81
C LEU A 14 8.62 -6.23 -1.11
N SER A 15 8.75 -7.33 -0.38
CA SER A 15 7.70 -8.35 -0.36
C SER A 15 6.46 -7.81 0.36
N LEU A 16 5.29 -8.38 0.04
CA LEU A 16 4.05 -8.04 0.75
C LEU A 16 4.21 -8.27 2.26
N VAL A 17 4.85 -9.37 2.65
CA VAL A 17 5.14 -9.71 4.06
C VAL A 17 6.02 -8.65 4.72
N LYS A 18 7.04 -8.13 4.02
CA LYS A 18 7.90 -7.08 4.57
C LYS A 18 7.11 -5.80 4.80
N LEU A 19 6.23 -5.42 3.89
CA LEU A 19 5.37 -4.25 4.08
C LEU A 19 4.36 -4.47 5.22
N CYS A 20 3.82 -5.68 5.38
CA CYS A 20 2.99 -6.04 6.53
C CYS A 20 3.73 -5.86 7.85
N GLN A 21 5.00 -6.28 7.94
CA GLN A 21 5.83 -6.09 9.14
C GLN A 21 6.11 -4.61 9.42
N MET A 22 6.38 -3.81 8.40
CA MET A 22 6.66 -2.38 8.54
C MET A 22 5.44 -1.58 8.99
N THR A 23 4.27 -1.94 8.45
CA THR A 23 3.05 -1.20 8.72
C THR A 23 2.27 -1.77 9.89
N GLY A 24 2.34 -3.07 10.13
CA GLY A 24 1.48 -3.85 11.04
C GLY A 24 0.07 -4.10 10.49
N ILE A 25 -0.12 -4.00 9.18
CA ILE A 25 -1.37 -4.38 8.49
C ILE A 25 -1.26 -5.86 8.13
N ASP A 26 -2.33 -6.63 8.31
CA ASP A 26 -2.28 -8.06 7.95
C ASP A 26 -2.18 -8.27 6.43
N PRO A 27 -1.60 -9.41 5.99
CA PRO A 27 -1.39 -9.68 4.57
C PRO A 27 -2.66 -9.70 3.71
N GLY A 28 -3.79 -10.14 4.28
CA GLY A 28 -5.06 -10.23 3.57
C GLY A 28 -5.61 -8.85 3.25
N ASN A 29 -5.64 -7.97 4.25
CA ASN A 29 -6.06 -6.57 4.08
C ASN A 29 -5.10 -5.82 3.17
N LEU A 30 -3.78 -5.94 3.35
CA LEU A 30 -2.81 -5.23 2.52
C LEU A 30 -2.90 -5.66 1.04
N SER A 31 -3.07 -6.96 0.76
CA SER A 31 -3.31 -7.47 -0.60
C SER A 31 -4.60 -6.93 -1.22
N ARG A 32 -5.67 -6.81 -0.43
CA ARG A 32 -6.95 -6.27 -0.90
C ARG A 32 -6.86 -4.76 -1.15
N ILE A 33 -6.13 -4.02 -0.32
CA ILE A 33 -5.84 -2.59 -0.52
C ILE A 33 -5.09 -2.41 -1.85
N GLU A 34 -3.97 -3.11 -2.05
CA GLU A 34 -3.16 -2.98 -3.27
C GLU A 34 -3.96 -3.22 -4.56
N ARG A 35 -4.94 -4.14 -4.52
CA ARG A 35 -5.83 -4.46 -5.65
C ARG A 35 -7.08 -3.59 -5.73
N GLY A 36 -7.24 -2.60 -4.85
CA GLY A 36 -8.41 -1.71 -4.80
C GLY A 36 -9.70 -2.37 -4.32
N TYR A 37 -9.64 -3.57 -3.74
CA TYR A 37 -10.82 -4.29 -3.25
C TYR A 37 -11.37 -3.78 -1.93
N ILE A 38 -10.55 -3.08 -1.14
CA ILE A 38 -10.99 -2.37 0.05
C ILE A 38 -10.40 -0.97 0.06
N PHE A 39 -11.22 -0.01 0.48
CA PHE A 39 -10.76 1.35 0.70
C PHE A 39 -9.97 1.41 2.01
N PRO A 40 -8.70 1.85 2.00
CA PRO A 40 -7.94 2.03 3.23
C PRO A 40 -8.41 3.29 3.96
N TYR A 41 -8.94 3.15 5.17
CA TYR A 41 -9.27 4.28 6.03
C TYR A 41 -8.01 5.05 6.48
N SER A 42 -8.18 6.26 7.00
CA SER A 42 -7.10 7.21 7.32
C SER A 42 -5.94 6.61 8.13
N GLY A 43 -6.22 5.74 9.10
CA GLY A 43 -5.17 5.09 9.90
C GLY A 43 -4.21 4.21 9.09
N TRP A 44 -4.73 3.46 8.11
CA TRP A 44 -3.88 2.64 7.24
C TRP A 44 -3.14 3.48 6.21
N ARG A 45 -3.78 4.52 5.66
CA ARG A 45 -3.13 5.42 4.71
C ARG A 45 -1.93 6.12 5.33
N LYS A 46 -2.07 6.64 6.56
CA LYS A 46 -0.96 7.21 7.33
C LYS A 46 0.19 6.23 7.57
N ARG A 47 -0.11 5.01 8.04
CA ARG A 47 0.91 3.97 8.27
C ARG A 47 1.67 3.62 6.99
N LEU A 48 0.98 3.55 5.86
CA LEU A 48 1.59 3.29 4.55
C LEU A 48 2.43 4.49 4.08
N ALA A 49 1.90 5.72 4.19
CA ALA A 49 2.63 6.95 3.89
C ALA A 49 3.92 7.08 4.71
N GLU A 50 3.87 6.79 6.01
CA GLU A 50 5.04 6.77 6.90
C GLU A 50 6.05 5.69 6.52
N ALA A 51 5.57 4.46 6.25
CA ALA A 51 6.44 3.35 5.84
C ALA A 51 7.19 3.64 4.53
N PHE A 52 6.56 4.35 3.60
CA PHE A 52 7.18 4.75 2.34
C PHE A 52 7.88 6.11 2.39
N LYS A 53 7.66 6.92 3.43
CA LYS A 53 8.06 8.34 3.54
C LYS A 53 7.57 9.15 2.33
N MET A 54 6.31 8.98 1.97
CA MET A 54 5.68 9.59 0.79
C MET A 54 4.29 10.14 1.13
N PRO A 55 3.80 11.17 0.42
CA PRO A 55 2.43 11.65 0.57
C PRO A 55 1.39 10.56 0.24
N GLU A 56 0.23 10.61 0.89
CA GLU A 56 -0.87 9.66 0.62
C GLU A 56 -1.34 9.76 -0.84
N GLU A 57 -1.39 10.97 -1.37
CA GLU A 57 -1.83 11.28 -2.74
C GLU A 57 -0.98 10.57 -3.79
N GLU A 58 0.28 10.27 -3.49
CA GLU A 58 1.17 9.53 -4.37
C GLU A 58 1.01 8.00 -4.28
N LEU A 59 0.59 7.49 -3.11
CA LEU A 59 0.45 6.05 -2.87
C LEU A 59 -0.90 5.52 -3.37
N PHE A 60 -1.96 6.31 -3.24
CA PHE A 60 -3.33 5.87 -3.45
C PHE A 60 -3.91 6.30 -4.82
N GLN A 61 -3.06 6.62 -5.79
CA GLN A 61 -3.46 6.81 -7.18
C GLN A 61 -3.86 5.48 -7.82
N GLU A 62 -4.93 5.50 -8.61
CA GLU A 62 -5.28 4.38 -9.46
C GLU A 62 -4.33 4.33 -10.66
N VAL A 63 -3.76 3.15 -10.91
CA VAL A 63 -2.93 2.90 -12.09
C VAL A 63 -3.59 1.83 -12.96
N GLN A 64 -3.51 2.02 -14.27
CA GLN A 64 -3.80 0.96 -15.23
C GLN A 64 -2.66 -0.06 -15.18
N ASN A 65 -3.04 -1.32 -15.22
CA ASN A 65 -2.13 -2.46 -15.06
C ASN A 65 -1.45 -2.80 -16.38
#